data_AF-A0A510IT36-F1
#
_entry.id   AF-A0A510IT36-F1
#
_cell.length_a   1.000
_cell.length_b   1.000
_cell.length_c   1.000
_cell.angle_alpha   90.00
_cell.angle_beta   90.00
_cell.angle_gamma   90.00
#
_symmetry.space_group_name_H-M   'P 1'
#
loop_
_entity.id
_entity.type
_entity.pdbx_description
1 polymer ?
#
loop_
_entity_poly.entity_id
_entity_poly.type
_entity_poly.pdbx_seq_one_letter_code
_entity_poly.pdbx_strand_id
1 'polypeptide(L)'
;MPIAAHELESDFPEYADTIKLLLRDDLQFKLENDLYRKLDKKIRGLQDSGIGTDDDHYSSLKKQRAYLKQHLYNRITGMITQH
;
A
#
# COMPACT_ATOMS: atom_id res chain seq x y z
N MET A 1 2.81 10.69 -15.79
CA MET A 1 2.81 11.20 -14.41
C MET A 1 3.55 10.18 -13.55
N PRO A 2 4.62 10.54 -12.81
CA PRO A 2 5.27 9.58 -11.94
C PRO A 2 4.27 9.23 -10.83
N ILE A 3 4.00 7.94 -10.68
CA ILE A 3 3.18 7.38 -9.61
C ILE A 3 4.00 7.55 -8.34
N ALA A 4 3.98 8.77 -7.80
CA ALA A 4 4.92 9.19 -6.77
C ALA A 4 4.72 8.33 -5.52
N ALA A 5 5.77 7.63 -5.13
CA ALA A 5 5.80 6.66 -4.03
C ALA A 5 5.63 7.29 -2.62
N HIS A 6 5.11 8.51 -2.57
CA HIS A 6 4.96 9.30 -1.37
C HIS A 6 4.13 8.64 -0.28
N GLU A 7 3.17 7.75 -0.58
CA GLU A 7 2.38 7.14 0.49
C GLU A 7 3.26 6.21 1.36
N LEU A 8 4.06 5.33 0.77
CA LEU A 8 4.93 4.46 1.56
C LEU A 8 6.17 5.18 2.10
N GLU A 9 6.78 6.04 1.30
CA GLU A 9 7.92 6.84 1.76
C GLU A 9 7.53 7.79 2.91
N SER A 10 6.28 8.26 2.95
CA SER A 10 5.78 9.10 4.05
C SER A 10 5.36 8.28 5.27
N ASP A 11 4.83 7.07 5.09
CA ASP A 11 4.54 6.15 6.21
C ASP A 11 5.85 5.62 6.84
N PHE A 12 6.91 5.48 6.04
CA PHE A 12 8.19 4.87 6.44
C PHE A 12 9.40 5.68 5.94
N PRO A 13 9.60 6.90 6.44
CA PRO A 13 10.69 7.78 5.96
C PRO A 13 12.09 7.19 6.23
N GLU A 14 12.23 6.39 7.28
CA GLU A 14 13.48 5.68 7.61
C GLU A 14 13.90 4.66 6.54
N TYR A 15 12.94 4.14 5.77
CA TYR A 15 13.18 3.15 4.72
C TYR A 15 13.03 3.73 3.31
N ALA A 16 12.97 5.06 3.15
CA ALA A 16 12.73 5.70 1.87
C ALA A 16 13.73 5.29 0.78
N ASP A 17 15.03 5.16 1.11
CA ASP A 17 16.06 4.72 0.17
C ASP A 17 15.85 3.25 -0.25
N THR A 18 15.53 2.35 0.69
CA THR A 18 15.20 0.95 0.40
C THR A 18 13.95 0.84 -0.47
N ILE A 19 12.90 1.62 -0.16
CA ILE A 19 11.67 1.67 -0.95
C ILE A 19 11.97 2.10 -2.39
N LYS A 20 12.77 3.14 -2.60
CA LYS A 20 13.17 3.59 -3.94
C LYS A 20 13.95 2.51 -4.70
N LEU A 21 14.85 1.82 -4.01
CA LEU A 21 15.61 0.72 -4.59
C LEU A 21 14.67 -0.41 -5.02
N LEU A 22 13.79 -0.87 -4.13
CA LEU A 22 12.81 -1.92 -4.41
C LEU A 22 11.82 -1.53 -5.52
N LEU A 23 11.37 -0.28 -5.58
CA LEU A 23 10.50 0.18 -6.67
C LEU A 23 11.17 0.17 -8.03
N ARG A 24 12.50 0.30 -8.06
CA ARG A 24 13.30 0.30 -9.28
C ARG A 24 13.71 -1.11 -9.69
N ASP A 25 14.11 -1.94 -8.73
CA ASP A 25 14.68 -3.27 -8.96
C ASP A 25 13.62 -4.39 -8.93
N ASP A 26 12.59 -4.23 -8.10
CA ASP A 26 11.53 -5.22 -7.88
C ASP A 26 10.19 -4.77 -8.49
N LEU A 27 9.87 -5.32 -9.67
CA LEU A 27 8.61 -5.05 -10.36
C LEU A 27 7.38 -5.47 -9.55
N GLN A 28 7.48 -6.52 -8.74
CA GLN A 28 6.36 -6.98 -7.92
C GLN A 28 6.05 -5.96 -6.81
N PHE A 29 7.08 -5.49 -6.11
CA PHE A 29 6.97 -4.43 -5.10
C PHE A 29 6.33 -3.17 -5.68
N LYS A 30 6.72 -2.80 -6.91
CA LYS A 30 6.10 -1.67 -7.62
C LYS A 30 4.61 -1.89 -7.90
N LEU A 31 4.20 -3.08 -8.33
CA LEU A 31 2.79 -3.42 -8.55
C LEU A 31 2.01 -3.38 -7.23
N GLU A 32 2.56 -3.94 -6.16
CA GLU A 32 1.93 -3.97 -4.84
C GLU A 32 1.78 -2.58 -4.23
N ASN A 33 2.79 -1.72 -4.36
CA ASN A 33 2.71 -0.32 -3.96
C ASN A 33 1.62 0.44 -4.77
N ASP A 34 1.49 0.18 -6.07
CA ASP A 34 0.42 0.77 -6.88
C ASP A 34 -0.97 0.29 -6.42
N LEU A 35 -1.10 -1.01 -6.09
CA LEU A 35 -2.33 -1.57 -5.52
C LEU A 35 -2.67 -0.93 -4.18
N TYR A 36 -1.70 -0.77 -3.28
CA TYR A 36 -1.88 -0.10 -2.00
C TYR A 36 -2.42 1.33 -2.18
N ARG A 37 -1.80 2.13 -3.06
CA ARG A 37 -2.27 3.50 -3.37
C ARG A 37 -3.68 3.50 -3.96
N LYS A 38 -3.97 2.60 -4.90
CA LYS A 38 -5.31 2.48 -5.51
C LYS A 38 -6.36 2.17 -4.45
N LEU A 39 -6.03 1.28 -3.52
CA LEU A 39 -6.91 0.87 -2.45
C LEU A 39 -7.15 2.03 -1.47
N ASP A 40 -6.11 2.76 -1.08
CA ASP A 40 -6.24 3.94 -0.21
C ASP A 40 -7.12 5.02 -0.86
N LYS A 41 -6.88 5.33 -2.14
CA LYS A 41 -7.74 6.24 -2.91
C LYS A 41 -9.18 5.76 -2.98
N LYS A 42 -9.41 4.46 -3.17
CA LYS A 42 -10.75 3.88 -3.19
C LYS A 42 -11.43 4.03 -1.83
N ILE A 43 -10.73 3.76 -0.73
CA ILE A 43 -11.22 3.94 0.65
C ILE A 43 -11.56 5.41 0.92
N ARG A 44 -10.74 6.36 0.49
CA ARG A 44 -11.05 7.80 0.62
C ARG A 44 -12.24 8.21 -0.23
N GLY A 45 -12.31 7.77 -1.48
CA GLY A 45 -13.45 8.05 -2.37
C GLY A 45 -14.76 7.48 -1.84
N LEU A 46 -14.73 6.30 -1.21
CA LEU A 46 -15.93 5.72 -0.58
C LEU A 46 -16.36 6.50 0.67
N GLN A 47 -15.40 6.98 1.49
CA GLN A 47 -15.71 7.85 2.63
C GLN A 47 -16.34 9.18 2.21
N ASP A 48 -15.78 9.80 1.16
CA ASP A 48 -16.27 11.08 0.62
C ASP A 48 -17.64 10.95 -0.04
N SER A 49 -17.88 9.84 -0.75
CA SER A 49 -19.15 9.58 -1.42
C SER A 49 -20.33 9.48 -0.46
N GLY A 50 -20.10 9.17 0.83
CA GLY A 50 -21.13 9.16 1.88
C GLY A 50 -22.29 8.18 1.65
N ILE A 51 -22.26 7.44 0.54
CA ILE A 51 -23.21 6.38 0.23
C ILE A 51 -22.95 5.29 1.25
N GLY A 52 -24.00 4.80 1.91
CA GLY A 52 -23.98 3.66 2.82
C GLY A 52 -23.53 2.41 2.09
N THR A 53 -22.26 2.38 1.69
CA THR A 53 -21.58 1.23 1.15
C THR A 53 -21.57 0.23 2.26
N ASP A 54 -22.19 -0.93 2.03
CA ASP A 54 -22.12 -2.12 2.88
C ASP A 54 -20.85 -2.09 3.72
N ASP A 55 -21.02 -1.94 5.05
CA ASP A 55 -19.92 -1.76 6.00
C ASP A 55 -18.87 -2.87 5.82
N ASP A 56 -19.34 -4.07 5.41
CA ASP A 56 -18.54 -5.23 5.00
C ASP A 56 -17.56 -4.97 3.84
N HIS A 57 -17.98 -4.28 2.78
CA HIS A 57 -17.10 -3.96 1.66
C HIS A 57 -16.01 -2.99 2.12
N TYR A 58 -16.38 -1.95 2.86
CA TYR A 58 -15.42 -0.97 3.38
C TYR A 58 -14.45 -1.59 4.40
N SER A 59 -14.95 -2.45 5.29
CA SER A 59 -14.18 -3.26 6.23
C SER A 59 -13.20 -4.19 5.49
N SER A 60 -13.64 -4.85 4.43
CA SER A 60 -12.76 -5.69 3.59
C SER A 60 -11.65 -4.89 2.92
N LEU A 61 -11.94 -3.69 2.41
CA LEU A 61 -10.91 -2.82 1.82
C LEU A 61 -9.90 -2.34 2.87
N LYS A 62 -10.36 -1.97 4.08
CA LYS A 62 -9.45 -1.64 5.20
C LYS A 62 -8.55 -2.81 5.57
N LYS A 63 -9.09 -4.02 5.65
CA LYS A 63 -8.32 -5.25 5.91
C LYS A 63 -7.26 -5.48 4.82
N GLN A 64 -7.64 -5.36 3.55
CA GLN A 64 -6.71 -5.47 2.42
C GLN A 64 -5.62 -4.39 2.48
N ARG A 65 -5.96 -3.16 2.88
CA ARG A 65 -4.98 -2.07 3.02
C ARG A 65 -3.97 -2.38 4.11
N ALA A 66 -4.44 -2.86 5.26
CA ALA A 66 -3.57 -3.26 6.36
C ALA A 66 -2.67 -4.46 6.00
N TYR A 67 -3.21 -5.43 5.26
CA TYR A 67 -2.46 -6.57 4.75
C TYR A 67 -1.37 -6.14 3.76
N LEU A 68 -1.72 -5.32 2.76
CA LEU A 68 -0.76 -4.78 1.79
C LEU A 68 0.33 -3.95 2.47
N LYS A 69 -0.04 -3.11 3.46
CA LYS A 69 0.94 -2.33 4.24
C LYS A 69 1.93 -3.25 4.95
N GLN A 70 1.44 -4.29 5.63
CA GLN A 70 2.31 -5.29 6.29
C GLN A 70 3.18 -6.04 5.29
N HIS A 71 2.62 -6.46 4.16
CA HIS A 71 3.35 -7.19 3.14
C HIS A 71 4.48 -6.34 2.53
N LEU A 72 4.19 -5.08 2.20
CA LEU A 72 5.19 -4.13 1.71
C LEU A 72 6.25 -3.85 2.79
N TYR A 73 5.84 -3.68 4.04
CA TYR A 73 6.75 -3.51 5.17
C TYR A 73 7.70 -4.71 5.32
N ASN A 74 7.19 -5.94 5.25
CA ASN A 74 8.02 -7.16 5.31
C ASN A 74 9.03 -7.24 4.17
N ARG A 75 8.65 -6.80 2.97
CA ARG A 75 9.59 -6.71 1.84
C ARG A 75 10.67 -5.65 2.07
N ILE A 76 10.29 -4.50 2.62
CA ILE A 76 11.23 -3.41 2.94
C ILE A 76 12.23 -3.83 4.02
N THR A 77 11.75 -4.46 5.09
CA THR A 77 12.60 -4.92 6.19
C THR A 77 13.37 -6.19 5.86
N GLY A 78 13.11 -6.79 4.69
CA GLY A 78 13.70 -8.08 4.31
C GLY A 78 13.25 -9.24 5.21
N MET A 79 12.19 -9.06 6.00
CA MET A 79 11.51 -10.12 6.72
C MET A 79 10.72 -10.98 5.73
N ILE A 80 11.42 -11.66 4.83
CA ILE A 80 10.83 -12.72 4.02
C ILE A 80 10.49 -13.82 5.02
N THR A 81 9.21 -13.91 5.40
CA THR A 81 8.67 -15.08 6.09
C THR A 81 8.87 -16.26 5.15
N GLN A 82 10.00 -16.96 5.32
CA GLN A 82 10.17 -18.30 4.79
C GLN A 82 9.06 -19.16 5.42
N HIS A 83 8.13 -19.62 4.60
CA HIS A 83 7.24 -20.71 4.93
C HIS A 83 7.40 -21.81 3.89
#